data_AF-A0A7C2RU60-F1
#
_entry.id   AF-A0A7C2RU60-F1
#
_cell.length_a   1.000
_cell.length_b   1.000
_cell.length_c   1.000
_cell.angle_alpha   90.00
_cell.angle_beta   90.00
_cell.angle_gamma   90.00
#
_symmetry.space_group_name_H-M   'P 1'
#
loop_
_entity.id
_entity.type
_entity.pdbx_description
1 polymer ?
#
loop_
_entity_poly.entity_id
_entity_poly.type
_entity_poly.pdbx_seq_one_letter_code
_entity_poly.pdbx_strand_id
1 'polypeptide(L)' 'AHGMTGFTSEDGRFTIMMPHPERVFRAVQHSWRPYGWGEDGSWMRMFRNARVWVG' A
#
# COMPACT_ATOMS: atom_id res chain seq x y z
N ALA A 1 18.81 12.82 -8.46
CA ALA A 1 17.35 12.93 -8.23
C ALA A 1 16.71 11.58 -8.55
N HIS A 2 16.21 10.86 -7.53
CA HIS A 2 16.16 9.38 -7.52
C HIS A 2 14.74 8.78 -7.41
N GLY A 3 13.69 9.50 -7.81
CA GLY A 3 12.32 8.95 -7.83
C GLY A 3 11.73 8.59 -6.46
N MET A 4 12.26 9.16 -5.38
CA MET A 4 11.70 8.97 -4.03
C MET A 4 10.26 9.47 -3.98
N THR A 5 9.34 8.61 -3.54
CA THR A 5 7.90 8.88 -3.61
C THR A 5 7.16 8.48 -2.34
N GLY A 6 7.89 8.11 -1.29
CA GLY A 6 7.37 7.80 0.03
C GLY A 6 8.44 7.99 1.11
N PHE A 7 8.02 8.49 2.27
CA PHE A 7 8.87 8.80 3.41
C PHE A 7 8.14 8.45 4.70
N THR A 8 8.89 8.13 5.75
CA THR A 8 8.34 7.84 7.08
C THR A 8 9.11 8.60 8.16
N SER A 9 8.45 8.90 9.28
CA SER A 9 9.11 9.39 10.49
C SER A 9 10.13 8.37 11.02
N GLU A 10 11.11 8.85 11.79
CA GLU A 10 12.15 8.00 12.39
C GLU A 10 11.58 6.87 13.26
N ASP A 11 10.48 7.14 13.96
CA ASP A 11 9.76 6.16 14.78
C ASP A 11 8.76 5.29 14.00
N GLY A 12 8.63 5.50 12.68
CA GLY A 12 7.80 4.71 11.78
C GLY A 12 6.29 4.92 11.89
N ARG A 13 5.81 5.83 12.75
CA ARG A 13 4.37 5.99 13.01
C ARG A 13 3.62 6.78 11.93
N PHE A 14 4.34 7.62 11.18
CA PHE A 14 3.76 8.45 10.13
C PHE A 14 4.48 8.18 8.82
N THR A 15 3.75 7.64 7.84
CA THR A 15 4.22 7.43 6.46
C THR A 15 3.41 8.29 5.50
N ILE A 16 4.10 9.05 4.65
CA ILE A 16 3.50 9.81 3.54
C ILE A 16 4.01 9.26 2.21
N MET A 17 3.17 9.24 1.18
CA MET A 17 3.56 8.80 -0.15
C MET A 17 2.68 9.42 -1.23
N MET A 18 3.22 9.60 -2.43
CA MET A 18 2.48 10.13 -3.58
C MET A 18 1.67 9.06 -4.37
N PRO A 19 2.07 7.77 -4.44
CA PRO A 19 1.20 6.75 -5.00
C PRO A 19 -0.07 6.59 -4.15
N HIS A 20 -1.15 6.12 -4.77
CA HIS A 20 -2.48 6.01 -4.16
C HIS A 20 -2.81 4.52 -3.85
N PRO A 21 -2.27 3.93 -2.77
CA PRO A 21 -2.51 2.53 -2.41
C PRO A 21 -3.99 2.21 -2.21
N GLU A 22 -4.78 3.19 -1.79
CA GLU A 22 -6.22 3.09 -1.56
C GLU A 22 -7.04 2.96 -2.84
N ARG A 23 -6.49 3.35 -4.01
CA ARG A 23 -7.15 3.15 -5.31
C ARG A 23 -6.94 1.76 -5.88
N VAL A 24 -5.97 1.02 -5.36
CA VAL A 24 -5.51 -0.27 -5.89
C VAL A 24 -5.32 -1.30 -4.77
N PHE A 25 -6.19 -1.23 -3.76
CA PHE A 25 -6.17 -2.17 -2.64
C PHE A 25 -6.86 -3.50 -2.99
N ARG A 26 -7.75 -3.52 -4.00
CA ARG A 26 -8.31 -4.75 -4.59
C ARG A 26 -7.58 -5.10 -5.88
N ALA A 27 -7.34 -6.38 -6.12
CA ALA A 27 -6.64 -6.88 -7.29
C ALA A 27 -7.28 -6.37 -8.59
N VAL A 28 -8.62 -6.40 -8.68
CA VAL A 28 -9.39 -5.98 -9.86
C VAL A 28 -9.19 -4.51 -10.26
N GLN A 29 -8.70 -3.65 -9.35
CA GLN A 29 -8.49 -2.23 -9.61
C GLN A 29 -7.14 -1.93 -10.27
N HIS A 30 -6.23 -2.90 -10.36
CA HIS A 30 -4.96 -2.71 -11.06
C HIS A 30 -5.16 -2.74 -12.58
N SER A 31 -4.53 -1.81 -13.30
CA SER A 31 -4.53 -1.79 -14.78
C SER A 31 -3.93 -3.07 -15.38
N TRP A 32 -2.98 -3.67 -14.67
CA TRP A 32 -2.43 -5.00 -14.93
C TRP A 32 -2.18 -5.71 -13.61
N ARG A 33 -2.49 -7.02 -13.57
CA ARG A 33 -2.18 -7.91 -12.45
C ARG A 33 -1.82 -9.31 -12.93
N PRO A 34 -1.06 -10.11 -12.17
CA PRO A 34 -0.92 -11.54 -12.41
C PRO A 34 -2.26 -12.28 -12.30
N TYR A 35 -2.46 -13.30 -13.16
CA TYR A 35 -3.68 -14.12 -13.18
C TYR A 35 -3.96 -14.86 -11.87
N GLY A 36 -2.92 -15.19 -11.09
CA GLY A 36 -3.03 -15.93 -9.83
C GLY A 36 -3.41 -15.09 -8.59
N TRP A 37 -3.59 -13.77 -8.73
CA TRP A 37 -4.03 -12.95 -7.60
C TRP A 37 -5.48 -13.25 -7.22
N GLY A 38 -5.74 -13.36 -5.91
CA GLY A 38 -7.07 -13.41 -5.32
C GLY A 38 -7.76 -12.04 -5.31
N GLU A 39 -8.58 -11.78 -4.30
CA GLU A 39 -9.29 -10.49 -4.18
C GLU A 39 -8.37 -9.32 -3.82
N ASP A 40 -7.41 -9.54 -2.91
CA ASP A 40 -6.55 -8.49 -2.39
C ASP A 40 -5.48 -8.08 -3.40
N GLY A 41 -5.33 -6.78 -3.61
CA GLY A 41 -4.17 -6.20 -4.27
C GLY A 41 -2.98 -6.11 -3.31
N SER A 42 -1.78 -5.91 -3.86
CA SER A 42 -0.55 -5.83 -3.06
C SER A 42 -0.61 -4.75 -1.97
N TRP A 43 -1.35 -3.67 -2.21
CA TRP A 43 -1.47 -2.53 -1.30
C TRP A 43 -2.37 -2.79 -0.10
N MET A 44 -3.21 -3.84 -0.11
CA MET A 44 -4.06 -4.20 1.04
C MET A 44 -3.25 -4.41 2.33
N ARG A 45 -2.00 -4.89 2.20
CA ARG A 45 -1.16 -5.16 3.36
C ARG A 45 -0.85 -3.90 4.17
N MET A 46 -0.73 -2.74 3.53
CA MET A 46 -0.45 -1.47 4.20
C MET A 46 -1.54 -1.13 5.23
N PHE A 47 -2.81 -1.25 4.83
CA PHE A 47 -3.97 -0.99 5.69
C PHE A 47 -4.13 -2.05 6.78
N ARG A 48 -3.85 -3.32 6.47
CA ARG A 48 -3.84 -4.41 7.47
C ARG A 48 -2.78 -4.20 8.54
N ASN A 49 -1.59 -3.75 8.18
CA ASN A 49 -0.53 -3.44 9.15
C ASN A 49 -0.99 -2.34 10.12
N ALA A 50 -1.63 -1.28 9.61
CA ALA A 50 -2.18 -0.22 10.47
C ALA A 50 -3.24 -0.77 11.44
N ARG A 51 -4.17 -1.64 10.97
CA ARG A 51 -5.18 -2.26 11.84
C ARG A 51 -4.56 -3.18 12.90
N VAL A 52 -3.52 -3.95 12.56
CA VAL A 52 -2.81 -4.79 13.54
C VAL A 52 -2.10 -3.93 14.59
N TRP A 53 -1.53 -2.79 14.19
CA TRP A 53 -0.82 -1.89 15.10
C TRP A 53 -1.73 -1.26 16.17
N VAL A 54 -2.99 -0.92 15.83
CA VAL A 54 -3.92 -0.30 16.80
C VAL A 54 -4.58 -1.30 17.77
N GLY A 55 -4.47 -2.62 17.55
CA GLY A 55 -5.25 -3.64 18.28
C GLY A 55 -6.68 -3.76 17.77
#